data_AF-A0AAV0WMV0-F1
#
_entry.id   AF-A0AAV0WMV0-F1
#
_cell.length_a   1.000
_cell.length_b   1.000
_cell.length_c   1.000
_cell.angle_alpha   90.00
_cell.angle_beta   90.00
_cell.angle_gamma   90.00
#
_symmetry.space_group_name_H-M   'P 1'
#
loop_
_entity.id
_entity.type
_entity.pdbx_description
1 polymer ?
#
loop_
_entity_poly.entity_id
_entity_poly.type
_entity_poly.pdbx_seq_one_letter_code
_entity_poly.pdbx_strand_id
1 'polypeptide(L)' 'MFNCVLCEKVYVHKRDLNRHAKIHGGSTNSCGICLMTFTQRNNLSIHVQNRHKIAKNTPEFRDAVRVGGGAMGK' A
#
# COMPACT_ATOMS: atom_id res chain seq x y z
N MET A 1 -22.42 8.86 -2.16
CA MET A 1 -22.08 7.42 -1.99
C MET A 1 -21.28 7.00 -3.22
N PHE A 2 -20.13 6.36 -3.04
CA PHE A 2 -19.26 5.91 -4.14
C PHE A 2 -19.05 4.40 -4.04
N ASN A 3 -19.46 3.64 -5.05
CA ASN A 3 -19.38 2.17 -5.06
C ASN A 3 -18.20 1.67 -5.91
N CYS A 4 -17.57 0.59 -5.48
CA CYS A 4 -16.64 -0.15 -6.31
C CYS A 4 -17.40 -1.05 -7.27
N VAL A 5 -17.16 -0.94 -8.56
CA VAL A 5 -17.82 -1.79 -9.58
C VAL A 5 -17.32 -3.24 -9.58
N LEU A 6 -16.20 -3.53 -8.93
CA LEU A 6 -15.57 -4.84 -8.92
C LEU A 6 -15.97 -5.70 -7.72
N CYS A 7 -16.36 -5.08 -6.61
CA CYS A 7 -16.75 -5.82 -5.39
C CYS A 7 -17.87 -5.13 -4.59
N GLU A 8 -18.56 -4.17 -5.21
CA GLU A 8 -19.76 -3.49 -4.72
C GLU A 8 -19.63 -2.78 -3.36
N LYS A 9 -18.41 -2.65 -2.84
CA LYS A 9 -18.14 -1.92 -1.60
C LYS A 9 -18.47 -0.45 -1.74
N VAL A 10 -19.12 0.09 -0.72
CA VAL A 10 -19.61 1.45 -0.68
C VAL A 10 -18.76 2.31 0.23
N TYR A 11 -18.41 3.50 -0.26
CA TYR A 11 -17.59 4.48 0.41
C TYR A 11 -18.30 5.84 0.49
N VAL A 12 -18.06 6.56 1.58
CA VAL A 12 -18.61 7.91 1.78
C VAL A 12 -17.93 8.92 0.86
N HIS A 13 -16.61 8.79 0.64
CA HIS A 13 -15.84 9.71 -0.19
C HIS A 13 -15.20 9.03 -1.40
N LYS A 14 -15.07 9.79 -2.50
CA LYS A 14 -14.41 9.34 -3.74
C LYS A 14 -12.93 8.96 -3.51
N ARG A 15 -12.24 9.66 -2.60
CA ARG A 15 -10.84 9.35 -2.22
C ARG A 15 -10.69 7.94 -1.64
N ASP A 16 -11.68 7.49 -0.88
CA ASP A 16 -11.68 6.17 -0.25
C ASP A 16 -11.92 5.07 -1.29
N LEU A 17 -12.87 5.29 -2.21
CA LEU A 17 -13.07 4.41 -3.37
C LEU A 17 -11.81 4.33 -4.24
N ASN A 18 -11.18 5.46 -4.57
CA ASN A 18 -9.98 5.49 -5.40
C ASN A 18 -8.79 4.76 -4.75
N ARG A 19 -8.62 4.91 -3.43
CA ARG A 19 -7.64 4.14 -2.66
C ARG A 19 -7.96 2.64 -2.69
N HIS A 20 -9.23 2.29 -2.49
CA HIS A 20 -9.68 0.91 -2.53
C HIS A 20 -9.45 0.27 -3.91
N ALA A 21 -9.74 0.98 -5.02
CA ALA A 21 -9.58 0.44 -6.37
C ALA A 21 -8.16 -0.06 -6.68
N LYS A 22 -7.13 0.46 -5.99
CA LYS A 22 -5.74 -0.02 -6.11
C LYS A 22 -5.56 -1.48 -5.72
N ILE A 23 -6.41 -2.02 -4.84
CA ILE A 23 -6.36 -3.44 -4.47
C ILE A 23 -6.70 -4.34 -5.65
N HIS A 24 -7.60 -3.88 -6.52
CA HIS A 24 -8.01 -4.63 -7.71
C HIS A 24 -6.99 -4.50 -8.83
N GLY A 25 -6.30 -3.36 -8.91
CA GLY A 25 -5.21 -3.12 -9.87
C GLY A 25 -3.87 -3.75 -9.48
N GLY A 26 -3.81 -4.59 -8.44
CA GLY A 26 -2.58 -5.29 -8.01
C GLY A 26 -1.45 -4.38 -7.50
N SER A 27 -1.66 -3.07 -7.42
CA SER A 27 -0.65 -2.09 -7.00
C SER A 27 -0.49 -2.13 -5.49
N THR A 28 0.26 -3.13 -5.04
CA THR A 28 0.43 -3.47 -3.64
C THR A 28 1.83 -3.08 -3.17
N ASN A 29 1.93 -2.50 -1.99
CA ASN A 29 3.21 -2.15 -1.39
C ASN A 29 3.77 -3.41 -0.71
N SER A 30 4.79 -4.04 -1.28
CA SER A 30 5.50 -5.16 -0.67
C SER A 30 6.57 -4.73 0.32
N CYS A 31 6.81 -5.53 1.35
CA CYS A 31 7.95 -5.36 2.23
C CYS A 31 9.23 -5.85 1.54
N GLY A 32 10.26 -5.00 1.44
CA GLY A 32 11.54 -5.40 0.85
C GLY A 32 12.29 -6.50 1.62
N ILE A 33 11.84 -6.83 2.85
CA ILE A 33 12.51 -7.80 3.74
C ILE A 33 11.85 -9.17 3.69
N CYS A 34 10.51 -9.23 3.75
CA CYS A 34 9.76 -10.50 3.77
C CYS A 34 8.75 -10.65 2.64
N LEU A 35 8.72 -9.69 1.70
CA LEU A 35 7.84 -9.66 0.52
C LEU A 35 6.33 -9.65 0.83
N MET A 36 5.94 -9.50 2.10
CA MET A 36 4.55 -9.34 2.51
C MET A 36 3.93 -8.11 1.85
N THR A 37 2.75 -8.29 1.26
CA THR A 37 2.08 -7.28 0.46
C THR A 37 1.02 -6.53 1.27
N PHE A 38 1.03 -5.20 1.19
CA PHE A 38 0.10 -4.31 1.87
C PHE A 38 -0.59 -3.36 0.89
N THR A 39 -1.91 -3.21 1.06
CA THR A 39 -2.73 -2.31 0.23
C THR A 39 -2.43 -0.83 0.48
N GLN A 40 -1.77 -0.49 1.58
CA GLN A 40 -1.44 0.88 1.96
C GLN A 40 -0.01 0.99 2.51
N ARG A 41 0.67 2.11 2.20
CA ARG A 41 2.05 2.38 2.63
C ARG A 41 2.18 2.53 4.15
N ASN A 42 1.18 3.09 4.83
CA ASN A 42 1.19 3.20 6.29
C ASN A 42 1.20 1.81 6.96
N ASN A 43 0.44 0.86 6.41
CA ASN A 43 0.40 -0.51 6.92
C ASN A 43 1.75 -1.20 6.71
N LEU A 44 2.39 -0.99 5.57
CA LEU A 44 3.76 -1.46 5.34
C LEU A 44 4.76 -0.83 6.32
N SER A 45 4.68 0.48 6.55
CA SER A 45 5.52 1.19 7.53
C SER A 45 5.39 0.61 8.94
N ILE A 46 4.15 0.42 9.42
CA ILE A 46 3.85 -0.18 10.72
C ILE A 46 4.35 -1.63 10.77
N HIS A 47 4.19 -2.39 9.68
CA HIS A 47 4.71 -3.74 9.57
C HIS A 47 6.24 -3.77 9.70
N VAL A 48 6.96 -2.94 8.96
CA VAL A 48 8.43 -2.86 9.02
C VAL A 48 8.89 -2.50 10.43
N GLN A 49 8.21 -1.55 11.09
CA GLN A 49 8.56 -1.15 12.45
C GLN A 49 8.27 -2.24 13.49
N ASN A 50 7.17 -2.97 13.40
CA ASN A 50 6.78 -3.93 14.45
C ASN A 50 7.28 -5.36 14.19
N ARG A 51 7.33 -5.78 12.93
CA ARG A 51 7.73 -7.13 12.52
C ARG A 51 9.23 -7.22 12.26
N HIS A 52 9.83 -6.16 11.74
CA HIS A 52 11.28 -6.10 11.48
C HIS A 52 12.04 -5.20 12.47
N LYS A 53 11.34 -4.52 13.40
CA LYS A 53 11.95 -3.64 14.42
C LYS A 53 12.83 -2.53 13.83
N ILE A 54 12.57 -2.11 12.59
CA ILE A 54 13.33 -1.06 11.91
C ILE A 54 12.69 0.29 12.18
N ALA A 55 13.49 1.23 12.68
CA ALA A 55 13.02 2.58 12.95
C ALA A 55 12.83 3.38 11.65
N LYS A 56 11.71 4.10 11.55
CA LYS A 56 11.34 4.96 10.42
C LYS A 56 12.35 6.05 10.03
N ASN A 57 13.31 6.35 10.91
CA ASN A 57 14.39 7.32 10.67
C ASN A 57 15.62 6.72 9.98
N THR A 58 15.70 5.39 9.81
CA THR A 58 16.89 4.77 9.24
C THR A 58 16.82 4.69 7.72
N PRO A 59 17.97 4.70 7.03
CA PRO A 59 18.02 4.41 5.61
C PRO A 59 17.41 3.03 5.29
N GLU A 60 17.66 2.03 6.14
CA GLU A 60 17.12 0.67 5.97
C GLU A 60 15.60 0.65 5.90
N PHE A 61 14.93 1.51 6.67
CA PHE A 61 13.49 1.67 6.57
C PHE A 61 13.09 2.13 5.18
N ARG A 62 13.75 3.16 4.63
CA ARG A 62 13.44 3.71 3.31
C ARG A 62 13.59 2.66 2.21
N ASP A 63 14.60 1.82 2.30
CA ASP A 63 14.83 0.70 1.38
C ASP A 63 13.76 -0.38 1.53
N ALA A 64 13.38 -0.73 2.77
CA ALA A 64 12.35 -1.72 3.06
C ALA A 64 10.94 -1.30 2.59
N VAL A 65 10.63 0.00 2.53
CA VAL A 65 9.37 0.55 1.96
C VAL A 65 9.49 0.99 0.49
N ARG A 66 10.65 0.84 -0.17
CA ARG A 66 10.83 1.23 -1.58
C ARG A 66 10.32 0.14 -2.52
N VAL A 67 9.02 0.11 -2.69
CA VAL A 67 8.36 -0.68 -3.74
C VAL A 67 8.36 0.17 -5.00
N GLY A 68 9.06 -0.30 -6.03
CA GLY A 68 9.20 0.39 -7.32
C GLY A 68 7.84 0.81 -7.86
N GLY A 69 7.69 2.12 -8.09
CA GLY A 69 6.60 2.66 -8.88
C GLY A 69 6.83 2.30 -10.34
N GLY A 70 6.16 1.25 -10.81
CA GLY A 70 5.88 1.08 -12.22
C GLY A 70 4.82 2.11 -12.61
N ALA A 71 5.22 3.11 -13.39
CA ALA A 71 4.34 4.09 -13.99
C ALA A 71 3.26 3.38 -14.82
N MET A 72 1.98 3.66 -14.55
CA MET A 72 0.95 3.46 -15.58
C MET A 72 1.07 4.67 -16.52
N GLY A 73 1.91 4.53 -17.54
CA GLY A 73 2.04 5.48 -18.63
C GLY A 73 0.87 5.34 -19.59
N LYS A 74 0.20 6.47 -19.80
CA LYS A 74 -0.83 6.80 -20.82
C LYS A 74 -2.17 6.07 -20.71
#